data_AF-C3YI38-F1
#
_entry.id   AF-C3YI38-F1
#
_cell.length_a   1.000
_cell.length_b   1.000
_cell.length_c   1.000
_cell.angle_alpha   90.00
_cell.angle_beta   90.00
_cell.angle_gamma   90.00
#
_symmetry.space_group_name_H-M   'P 1'
#
loop_
_entity.id
_entity.type
_entity.pdbx_description
1 polymer ?
#
loop_
_entity_poly.entity_id
_entity_poly.type
_entity_poly.pdbx_seq_one_letter_code
_entity_poly.pdbx_strand_id
1 'polypeptide(L)'
;MKSIFTALLGNIVVILCFLATAIESVVSIPSRVHVEPVSSEAVRVDWTMAEPLTQAEIRSYVIYYKSSSLASEETSVVIGSRREQWYTITGLEPFTDYTFCVAVVTDVMEFNRSAPVRTRTREADPLAPRNVIIWTMSSRQLRMTWEEPTRWNGPVGGYVISLKQVVITGGMTSLATVRVSNHTHNSHVFGNLQPDTRYEIYMCLTNELRGSESPVIFDVSAVTLRRGCLLDCEDAVYETLEYVLVLYKHRIKEGHEVTRRVAHQPPPAQQGVGS
;
A
#
# COMPACT_ATOMS: atom_id res chain seq x y z
N MET A 1 -18.58 1.84 -72.12
CA MET A 1 -17.56 2.52 -71.30
C MET A 1 -17.84 2.46 -69.78
N LYS A 2 -19.08 2.67 -69.29
CA LYS A 2 -19.38 2.59 -67.84
C LYS A 2 -19.07 1.23 -67.20
N SER A 3 -19.28 0.12 -67.90
CA SER A 3 -19.08 -1.25 -67.39
C SER A 3 -17.61 -1.66 -67.17
N ILE A 4 -16.66 -1.00 -67.85
CA ILE A 4 -15.22 -1.32 -67.72
C ILE A 4 -14.63 -0.54 -66.54
N PHE A 5 -15.12 0.68 -66.29
CA PHE A 5 -14.70 1.51 -65.17
C PHE A 5 -15.10 0.91 -63.81
N THR A 6 -16.30 0.33 -63.67
CA THR A 6 -16.74 -0.34 -62.44
C THR A 6 -15.92 -1.59 -62.14
N ALA A 7 -15.49 -2.34 -63.17
CA ALA A 7 -14.64 -3.51 -63.00
C ALA A 7 -13.21 -3.15 -62.58
N LEU A 8 -12.66 -2.05 -63.12
CA LEU A 8 -11.34 -1.52 -62.72
C LEU A 8 -11.34 -0.97 -61.29
N LEU A 9 -12.39 -0.22 -60.90
CA LEU A 9 -12.55 0.29 -59.53
C LEU A 9 -12.72 -0.85 -58.52
N GLY A 10 -13.52 -1.89 -58.85
CA GLY A 10 -13.66 -3.08 -58.03
C GLY A 10 -12.34 -3.84 -57.85
N ASN A 11 -11.56 -4.00 -58.92
CA ASN A 11 -10.24 -4.63 -58.83
C ASN A 11 -9.23 -3.79 -58.04
N ILE A 12 -9.24 -2.46 -58.15
CA ILE A 12 -8.36 -1.58 -57.37
C ILE A 12 -8.73 -1.63 -55.88
N VAL A 13 -10.01 -1.61 -55.53
CA VAL A 13 -10.47 -1.72 -54.13
C VAL A 13 -10.14 -3.11 -53.56
N VAL A 14 -10.30 -4.18 -54.34
CA VAL A 14 -9.93 -5.53 -53.93
C VAL A 14 -8.40 -5.65 -53.77
N ILE A 15 -7.61 -5.13 -54.70
CA ILE A 15 -6.14 -5.10 -54.59
C ILE A 15 -5.69 -4.25 -53.39
N LEU A 16 -6.33 -3.11 -53.14
CA LEU A 16 -6.07 -2.29 -51.94
C LEU A 16 -6.52 -3.00 -50.65
N CYS A 17 -7.63 -3.74 -50.66
CA CYS A 17 -8.05 -4.57 -49.53
C CYS A 17 -7.09 -5.73 -49.28
N PHE A 18 -6.57 -6.38 -50.33
CA PHE A 18 -5.56 -7.44 -50.25
C PHE A 18 -4.19 -6.91 -49.84
N LEU A 19 -3.81 -5.71 -50.29
CA LEU A 19 -2.61 -5.01 -49.80
C LEU A 19 -2.79 -4.56 -48.35
N ALA A 20 -3.98 -4.11 -47.95
CA ALA A 20 -4.29 -3.75 -46.56
C ALA A 20 -4.31 -4.97 -45.62
N THR A 21 -4.81 -6.12 -46.08
CA THR A 21 -4.74 -7.40 -45.32
C THR A 21 -3.36 -8.06 -45.36
N ALA A 22 -2.49 -7.70 -46.31
CA ALA A 22 -1.11 -8.20 -46.36
C ALA A 22 -0.12 -7.39 -45.49
N ILE A 23 -0.53 -6.26 -44.91
CA ILE A 23 0.30 -5.46 -43.99
C ILE A 23 0.21 -5.97 -42.54
N GLU A 24 -0.77 -6.83 -42.22
CA GLU A 24 -1.01 -7.33 -40.85
C GLU A 24 0.00 -8.39 -40.35
N SER A 25 1.02 -8.77 -41.15
CA SER A 25 1.97 -9.84 -40.78
C SER A 25 3.44 -9.51 -41.04
N VAL A 26 3.85 -8.28 -40.76
CA VAL A 26 5.18 -7.76 -41.17
C VAL A 26 6.26 -7.83 -40.08
N VAL A 27 5.94 -8.00 -38.80
CA VAL A 27 6.93 -8.31 -37.73
C VAL A 27 6.32 -9.29 -36.73
N SER A 28 7.15 -10.16 -36.19
CA SER A 28 6.72 -11.18 -35.26
C SER A 28 6.49 -10.60 -33.85
N ILE A 29 5.33 -10.95 -33.28
CA ILE A 29 4.88 -10.47 -31.97
C ILE A 29 5.83 -11.04 -30.89
N PRO A 30 6.26 -10.24 -29.88
CA PRO A 30 7.01 -10.77 -28.74
C PRO A 30 6.32 -12.01 -28.18
N SER A 31 7.07 -13.12 -28.13
CA SER A 31 6.55 -14.42 -27.75
C SER A 31 7.07 -14.82 -26.38
N ARG A 32 6.43 -15.82 -25.75
CA ARG A 32 6.81 -16.30 -24.40
C ARG A 32 6.93 -15.17 -23.39
N VAL A 33 5.96 -14.24 -23.39
CA VAL A 33 5.90 -13.23 -22.35
C VAL A 33 5.65 -13.93 -21.02
N HIS A 34 6.57 -13.77 -20.09
CA HIS A 34 6.48 -14.27 -18.73
C HIS A 34 6.56 -13.11 -17.76
N VAL A 35 5.82 -13.22 -16.66
CA VAL A 35 5.72 -12.19 -15.64
C VAL A 35 5.86 -12.83 -14.27
N GLU A 36 6.83 -12.35 -13.50
CA GLU A 36 7.11 -12.84 -12.16
C GLU A 36 7.14 -11.69 -11.15
N PRO A 37 6.47 -11.80 -9.99
CA PRO A 37 6.54 -10.77 -8.97
C PRO A 37 7.89 -10.85 -8.25
N VAL A 38 8.66 -9.75 -8.32
CA VAL A 38 9.98 -9.63 -7.69
C VAL A 38 9.85 -9.16 -6.24
N SER A 39 8.92 -8.24 -5.98
CA SER A 39 8.60 -7.72 -4.65
C SER A 39 7.12 -7.40 -4.54
N SER A 40 6.71 -6.76 -3.43
CA SER A 40 5.37 -6.21 -3.28
C SER A 40 5.09 -5.05 -4.24
N GLU A 41 6.11 -4.40 -4.76
CA GLU A 41 5.95 -3.20 -5.59
C GLU A 41 6.62 -3.33 -6.95
N ALA A 42 7.05 -4.54 -7.32
CA ALA A 42 7.77 -4.79 -8.56
C ALA A 42 7.43 -6.13 -9.21
N VAL A 43 7.29 -6.10 -10.53
CA VAL A 43 7.11 -7.27 -11.39
C VAL A 43 8.17 -7.24 -12.48
N ARG A 44 8.85 -8.36 -12.68
CA ARG A 44 9.72 -8.57 -13.82
C ARG A 44 8.90 -9.14 -14.96
N VAL A 45 9.08 -8.56 -16.13
CA VAL A 45 8.51 -9.00 -17.39
C VAL A 45 9.66 -9.43 -18.27
N ASP A 46 9.63 -10.67 -18.75
CA ASP A 46 10.57 -11.19 -19.74
C ASP A 46 9.83 -11.65 -20.99
N TRP A 47 10.49 -11.53 -22.14
CA TRP A 47 9.94 -11.91 -23.43
C TRP A 47 11.02 -12.45 -24.34
N THR A 48 10.63 -13.33 -25.25
CA THR A 48 11.49 -13.78 -26.33
C THR A 48 11.22 -12.90 -27.55
N MET A 49 12.28 -12.25 -28.06
CA MET A 49 12.23 -11.60 -29.36
C MET A 49 11.82 -12.64 -30.40
N ALA A 50 10.74 -12.35 -31.12
CA ALA A 50 10.39 -13.18 -32.24
C ALA A 50 11.27 -12.78 -33.44
N GLU A 51 11.69 -13.76 -34.25
CA GLU A 51 12.60 -13.49 -35.37
C GLU A 51 11.94 -12.51 -36.35
N PRO A 52 12.61 -11.43 -36.78
CA PRO A 52 12.02 -10.50 -37.71
C PRO A 52 11.75 -11.24 -39.02
N LEU A 53 10.46 -11.36 -39.38
CA LEU A 53 10.04 -11.97 -40.65
C LEU A 53 10.36 -11.06 -41.85
N THR A 54 10.86 -9.83 -41.62
CA THR A 54 11.12 -8.79 -42.63
C THR A 54 12.44 -8.02 -42.39
N GLN A 55 12.79 -7.13 -43.33
CA GLN A 55 13.97 -6.23 -43.26
C GLN A 55 13.86 -5.11 -42.20
N ALA A 56 12.74 -4.98 -41.48
CA ALA A 56 12.54 -3.90 -40.51
C ALA A 56 13.40 -4.10 -39.25
N GLU A 57 14.09 -3.04 -38.82
CA GLU A 57 14.97 -3.09 -37.64
C GLU A 57 14.18 -2.77 -36.36
N ILE A 58 14.26 -3.67 -35.36
CA ILE A 58 13.71 -3.39 -34.03
C ILE A 58 14.48 -2.24 -33.39
N ARG A 59 13.75 -1.21 -32.96
CA ARG A 59 14.31 -0.06 -32.24
C ARG A 59 14.13 -0.18 -30.74
N SER A 60 12.93 -0.54 -30.30
CA SER A 60 12.57 -0.59 -28.88
C SER A 60 11.42 -1.55 -28.63
N TYR A 61 11.19 -1.85 -27.35
CA TYR A 61 9.98 -2.52 -26.89
C TYR A 61 9.15 -1.57 -26.04
N VAL A 62 7.85 -1.82 -25.95
CA VAL A 62 6.95 -1.09 -25.06
C VAL A 62 6.20 -2.12 -24.24
N ILE A 63 6.21 -1.96 -22.92
CA ILE A 63 5.42 -2.80 -22.01
C ILE A 63 4.23 -1.99 -21.54
N TYR A 64 3.04 -2.46 -21.89
CA TYR A 64 1.77 -1.93 -21.41
C TYR A 64 1.34 -2.71 -20.18
N TYR A 65 0.84 -2.01 -19.17
CA TYR A 65 0.36 -2.64 -17.95
C TYR A 65 -0.76 -1.85 -17.29
N LYS A 66 -1.61 -2.56 -16.56
CA LYS A 66 -2.68 -1.97 -15.75
C LYS A 66 -3.06 -2.87 -14.59
N SER A 67 -3.53 -2.26 -13.50
CA SER A 67 -4.15 -2.98 -12.40
C SER A 67 -5.51 -3.53 -12.83
N SER A 68 -5.98 -4.59 -12.17
CA SER A 68 -7.32 -5.16 -12.34
C SER A 68 -8.44 -4.25 -11.81
N SER A 69 -8.09 -3.19 -11.06
CA SER A 69 -9.04 -2.17 -10.59
C SER A 69 -9.77 -1.50 -11.75
N LEU A 70 -11.09 -1.33 -11.62
CA LEU A 70 -11.94 -0.69 -12.63
C LEU A 70 -11.53 0.76 -12.93
N ALA A 71 -10.91 1.45 -11.97
CA ALA A 71 -10.44 2.82 -12.13
C ALA A 71 -9.00 2.91 -12.69
N SER A 72 -8.31 1.77 -12.89
CA SER A 72 -6.93 1.78 -13.39
C SER A 72 -6.91 2.09 -14.89
N GLU A 73 -6.22 3.16 -15.24
CA GLU A 73 -5.85 3.43 -16.63
C GLU A 73 -4.64 2.56 -17.04
N GLU A 74 -4.50 2.34 -18.34
CA GLU A 74 -3.34 1.63 -18.90
C GLU A 74 -2.13 2.56 -18.92
N THR A 75 -1.01 2.07 -18.39
CA THR A 75 0.28 2.75 -18.39
C THR A 75 1.26 1.99 -19.28
N SER A 76 2.32 2.65 -19.74
CA SER A 76 3.35 2.03 -20.58
C SER A 76 4.75 2.47 -20.22
N VAL A 77 5.73 1.59 -20.39
CA VAL A 77 7.16 1.90 -20.30
C VAL A 77 7.87 1.54 -21.61
N VAL A 78 8.72 2.45 -22.09
CA VAL A 78 9.51 2.26 -23.32
C VAL A 78 10.90 1.75 -22.96
N ILE A 79 11.27 0.61 -23.54
CA ILE A 79 12.57 -0.03 -23.40
C ILE A 79 13.41 0.32 -24.62
N GLY A 80 14.27 1.33 -24.49
CA GLY A 80 15.04 1.91 -25.61
C GLY A 80 16.15 1.01 -26.19
N SER A 81 16.28 -0.24 -25.72
CA SER A 81 17.28 -1.19 -26.20
C SER A 81 16.61 -2.35 -26.94
N ARG A 82 16.96 -2.52 -28.22
CA ARG A 82 16.52 -3.65 -29.04
C ARG A 82 17.02 -5.02 -28.57
N ARG A 83 18.07 -5.05 -27.75
CA ARG A 83 18.69 -6.27 -27.23
C ARG A 83 18.14 -6.69 -25.87
N GLU A 84 17.45 -5.77 -25.19
CA GLU A 84 16.87 -6.07 -23.89
C GLU A 84 15.65 -6.98 -24.08
N GLN A 85 15.58 -8.03 -23.28
CA GLN A 85 14.53 -9.05 -23.33
C GLN A 85 13.80 -9.20 -21.98
N TRP A 86 14.11 -8.32 -21.04
CA TRP A 86 13.44 -8.27 -19.76
C TRP A 86 13.45 -6.86 -19.19
N TYR A 87 12.49 -6.56 -18.34
CA TYR A 87 12.44 -5.30 -17.60
C TYR A 87 11.71 -5.49 -16.28
N THR A 88 12.13 -4.76 -15.26
CA THR A 88 11.44 -4.75 -13.96
C THR A 88 10.64 -3.46 -13.84
N ILE A 89 9.31 -3.62 -13.85
CA ILE A 89 8.39 -2.52 -13.56
C ILE A 89 8.33 -2.37 -12.04
N THR A 90 8.53 -1.15 -11.54
CA THR A 90 8.52 -0.80 -10.11
C THR A 90 7.42 0.22 -9.80
N GLY A 91 7.18 0.49 -8.52
CA GLY A 91 6.14 1.43 -8.09
C GLY A 91 4.72 0.88 -8.25
N LEU A 92 4.58 -0.45 -8.31
CA LEU A 92 3.29 -1.12 -8.35
C LEU A 92 2.69 -1.22 -6.94
N GLU A 93 1.37 -1.34 -6.87
CA GLU A 93 0.67 -1.53 -5.60
C GLU A 93 0.87 -2.95 -5.05
N PRO A 94 1.11 -3.12 -3.73
CA PRO A 94 1.17 -4.43 -3.07
C PRO A 94 -0.10 -5.26 -3.24
N PHE A 95 0.08 -6.57 -3.29
CA PHE A 95 -0.99 -7.57 -3.37
C PHE A 95 -2.10 -7.25 -4.40
N THR A 96 -1.68 -6.75 -5.56
CA THR A 96 -2.59 -6.25 -6.60
C THR A 96 -2.38 -7.03 -7.89
N ASP A 97 -3.47 -7.46 -8.54
CA ASP A 97 -3.39 -8.15 -9.83
C ASP A 97 -3.11 -7.14 -10.94
N TYR A 98 -2.09 -7.42 -11.74
CA TYR A 98 -1.74 -6.64 -12.92
C TYR A 98 -1.87 -7.49 -14.18
N THR A 99 -2.24 -6.85 -15.28
CA THR A 99 -2.18 -7.40 -16.63
C THR A 99 -1.09 -6.68 -17.40
N PHE A 100 -0.24 -7.43 -18.10
CA PHE A 100 0.88 -6.93 -18.90
C PHE A 100 0.79 -7.40 -20.34
N CYS A 101 1.19 -6.55 -21.28
CA CYS A 101 1.39 -6.89 -22.69
C CYS A 101 2.70 -6.25 -23.18
N VAL A 102 3.42 -6.93 -24.08
CA VAL A 102 4.64 -6.39 -24.71
C VAL A 102 4.37 -6.12 -26.18
N ALA A 103 4.77 -4.95 -26.66
CA ALA A 103 4.76 -4.56 -28.06
C ALA A 103 6.19 -4.28 -28.54
N VAL A 104 6.40 -4.37 -29.85
CA VAL A 104 7.67 -4.06 -30.49
C VAL A 104 7.51 -2.82 -31.36
N VAL A 105 8.50 -1.93 -31.30
CA VAL A 105 8.57 -0.70 -32.10
C VAL A 105 9.75 -0.83 -33.06
N THR A 106 9.46 -0.66 -34.35
CA THR A 106 10.44 -0.66 -35.43
C THR A 106 10.64 0.73 -36.00
N ASP A 107 11.50 0.83 -37.01
CA ASP A 107 11.70 2.02 -37.83
C ASP A 107 10.48 2.42 -38.68
N VAL A 108 9.54 1.49 -38.93
CA VAL A 108 8.34 1.75 -39.74
C VAL A 108 7.11 2.00 -38.86
N MET A 109 6.88 1.18 -37.83
CA MET A 109 5.65 1.21 -37.04
C MET A 109 5.81 0.51 -35.66
N GLU A 110 4.88 0.79 -34.74
CA GLU A 110 4.60 -0.08 -33.60
C GLU A 110 3.72 -1.25 -34.05
N PHE A 111 4.14 -2.47 -33.75
CA PHE A 111 3.43 -3.70 -34.14
C PHE A 111 2.59 -4.29 -33.01
N ASN A 112 1.75 -5.25 -33.38
CA ASN A 112 0.76 -5.92 -32.53
C ASN A 112 1.31 -6.33 -31.15
N ARG A 113 0.49 -6.10 -30.12
CA ARG A 113 0.78 -6.47 -28.72
C ARG A 113 0.74 -8.00 -28.55
N SER A 114 1.55 -8.51 -27.63
CA SER A 114 1.44 -9.89 -27.15
C SER A 114 0.07 -10.17 -26.55
N ALA A 115 -0.25 -11.46 -26.38
CA ALA A 115 -1.35 -11.85 -25.52
C ALA A 115 -1.14 -11.28 -24.09
N PRO A 116 -2.22 -10.88 -23.39
CA PRO A 116 -2.11 -10.37 -22.03
C PRO A 116 -1.71 -11.48 -21.07
N VAL A 117 -0.74 -11.18 -20.20
CA VAL A 117 -0.30 -12.08 -19.12
C VAL A 117 -0.54 -11.42 -17.78
N ARG A 118 -0.99 -12.20 -16.79
CA ARG A 118 -1.37 -11.68 -15.47
C ARG A 118 -0.45 -12.20 -14.39
N THR A 119 -0.19 -11.36 -13.40
CA THR A 119 0.43 -11.77 -12.15
C THR A 119 -0.01 -10.85 -11.02
N ARG A 120 0.21 -11.28 -9.78
CA ARG A 120 -0.07 -10.50 -8.58
C ARG A 120 1.24 -10.12 -7.91
N THR A 121 1.41 -8.85 -7.56
CA THR A 121 2.53 -8.40 -6.72
C THR A 121 2.52 -9.11 -5.37
N ARG A 122 3.68 -9.20 -4.71
CA ARG A 122 3.77 -9.88 -3.41
C ARG A 122 3.00 -9.10 -2.33
N GLU A 123 2.72 -9.78 -1.22
CA GLU A 123 2.20 -9.14 -0.01
C GLU A 123 3.21 -8.16 0.58
N ALA A 124 2.71 -7.11 1.22
CA ALA A 124 3.46 -6.23 2.11
C ALA A 124 2.72 -6.09 3.44
N ASP A 125 3.32 -5.39 4.40
CA ASP A 125 2.64 -5.07 5.65
C ASP A 125 1.40 -4.20 5.38
N PRO A 126 0.29 -4.41 6.11
CA PRO A 126 -0.87 -3.54 6.01
C PRO A 126 -0.49 -2.12 6.44
N LEU A 127 -1.25 -1.14 5.96
CA LEU A 127 -1.07 0.24 6.41
C LEU A 127 -1.58 0.40 7.85
N ALA A 128 -1.19 1.49 8.50
CA ALA A 128 -1.68 1.81 9.83
C ALA A 128 -3.22 1.97 9.85
N PRO A 129 -3.87 1.52 10.93
CA PRO A 129 -5.26 1.88 11.21
C PRO A 129 -5.39 3.40 11.24
N ARG A 130 -6.53 3.92 10.79
CA ARG A 130 -6.78 5.37 10.78
C ARG A 130 -7.50 5.82 12.04
N ASN A 131 -7.52 7.13 12.27
CA ASN A 131 -8.36 7.79 13.28
C ASN A 131 -8.31 7.09 14.65
N VAL A 132 -7.09 6.73 15.07
CA VAL A 132 -6.89 6.02 16.32
C VAL A 132 -6.98 7.01 17.48
N ILE A 133 -7.97 6.81 18.35
CA ILE A 133 -8.24 7.69 19.48
C ILE A 133 -8.30 6.87 20.75
N ILE A 134 -7.60 7.34 21.80
CA ILE A 134 -7.69 6.78 23.13
C ILE A 134 -8.35 7.79 24.06
N TRP A 135 -9.28 7.27 24.85
CA TRP A 135 -9.95 8.00 25.88
C TRP A 135 -9.71 7.35 27.23
N THR A 136 -9.26 8.15 28.18
CA THR A 136 -9.31 7.81 29.59
C THR A 136 -10.75 7.86 30.07
N MET A 137 -11.32 6.71 30.42
CA MET A 137 -12.72 6.58 30.85
C MET A 137 -12.87 6.72 32.37
N SER A 138 -11.89 6.21 33.12
CA SER A 138 -11.89 6.27 34.58
C SER A 138 -10.48 6.09 35.13
N SER A 139 -10.35 6.03 36.46
CA SER A 139 -9.09 5.67 37.10
C SER A 139 -8.63 4.23 36.82
N ARG A 140 -9.45 3.39 36.17
CA ARG A 140 -9.14 1.98 35.91
C ARG A 140 -9.48 1.50 34.50
N GLN A 141 -9.88 2.41 33.61
CA GLN A 141 -10.33 2.07 32.27
C GLN A 141 -9.81 3.06 31.23
N LEU A 142 -9.36 2.49 30.11
CA LEU A 142 -9.06 3.21 28.87
C LEU A 142 -9.94 2.62 27.77
N ARG A 143 -10.44 3.45 26.86
CA ARG A 143 -11.11 3.00 25.63
C ARG A 143 -10.26 3.45 24.45
N MET A 144 -9.99 2.54 23.53
CA MET A 144 -9.36 2.81 22.25
C MET A 144 -10.42 2.66 21.15
N THR A 145 -10.39 3.52 20.15
CA THR A 145 -11.08 3.34 18.87
C THR A 145 -10.14 3.58 17.72
N TRP A 146 -10.48 3.02 16.57
CA TRP A 146 -9.74 3.15 15.33
C TRP A 146 -10.66 2.89 14.14
N GLU A 147 -10.20 3.25 12.95
CA GLU A 147 -10.77 2.85 11.67
C GLU A 147 -9.86 1.83 10.99
N GLU A 148 -10.46 1.01 10.12
CA GLU A 148 -9.72 0.06 9.29
C GLU A 148 -8.63 0.77 8.46
N PRO A 149 -7.50 0.09 8.19
CA PRO A 149 -6.48 0.63 7.29
C PRO A 149 -7.08 0.86 5.90
N THR A 150 -6.54 1.83 5.15
CA THR A 150 -6.94 2.03 3.74
C THR A 150 -6.61 0.81 2.88
N ARG A 151 -5.52 0.10 3.22
CA ARG A 151 -5.05 -1.08 2.51
C ARG A 151 -4.46 -2.10 3.48
N TRP A 152 -4.82 -3.36 3.27
CA TRP A 152 -4.25 -4.49 3.97
C TRP A 152 -2.96 -5.01 3.32
N ASN A 153 -2.68 -4.60 2.07
CA ASN A 153 -1.52 -5.04 1.28
C ASN A 153 -1.31 -6.57 1.26
N GLY A 154 -2.41 -7.31 1.41
CA GLY A 154 -2.46 -8.74 1.64
C GLY A 154 -3.90 -9.18 1.90
N PRO A 155 -4.10 -10.48 2.20
CA PRO A 155 -5.37 -10.96 2.74
C PRO A 155 -5.79 -10.19 3.99
N VAL A 156 -7.09 -9.88 4.06
CA VAL A 156 -7.70 -9.19 5.21
C VAL A 156 -7.62 -10.09 6.43
N GLY A 157 -7.33 -9.52 7.60
CA GLY A 157 -7.40 -10.23 8.87
C GLY A 157 -7.84 -9.32 10.00
N GLY A 158 -7.23 -9.43 11.18
CA GLY A 158 -7.71 -8.81 12.40
C GLY A 158 -6.71 -7.85 13.06
N TYR A 159 -6.91 -7.61 14.34
CA TYR A 159 -6.07 -6.74 15.17
C TYR A 159 -5.49 -7.50 16.35
N VAL A 160 -4.24 -7.22 16.69
CA VAL A 160 -3.63 -7.58 17.97
C VAL A 160 -3.30 -6.30 18.71
N ILE A 161 -3.92 -6.12 19.86
CA ILE A 161 -3.81 -4.90 20.65
C ILE A 161 -3.12 -5.26 21.96
N SER A 162 -1.99 -4.63 22.24
CA SER A 162 -1.19 -4.88 23.43
C SER A 162 -1.08 -3.62 24.28
N LEU A 163 -1.35 -3.73 25.57
CA LEU A 163 -1.27 -2.67 26.55
C LEU A 163 -0.14 -2.98 27.53
N LYS A 164 0.86 -2.11 27.59
CA LYS A 164 2.03 -2.22 28.45
C LYS A 164 2.00 -1.14 29.52
N GLN A 165 2.11 -1.52 30.78
CA GLN A 165 2.24 -0.57 31.88
C GLN A 165 3.66 0.03 31.93
N VAL A 166 3.77 1.36 31.91
CA VAL A 166 5.06 2.04 32.08
C VAL A 166 5.35 2.18 33.57
N VAL A 167 6.32 1.41 34.07
CA VAL A 167 6.73 1.43 35.48
C VAL A 167 8.02 2.26 35.62
N ILE A 168 7.98 3.32 36.42
CA ILE A 168 9.11 4.26 36.60
C ILE A 168 10.19 3.67 37.54
N THR A 169 9.83 2.71 38.41
CA THR A 169 10.69 2.26 39.51
C THR A 169 10.88 0.75 39.50
N GLY A 170 11.69 0.20 38.60
CA GLY A 170 12.26 -1.16 38.65
C GLY A 170 11.30 -2.35 38.85
N GLY A 171 9.98 -2.13 38.83
CA GLY A 171 8.95 -3.13 39.07
C GLY A 171 8.61 -3.93 37.82
N MET A 172 7.88 -5.03 38.00
CA MET A 172 7.40 -5.84 36.88
C MET A 172 6.45 -5.02 36.00
N THR A 173 6.77 -4.94 34.72
CA THR A 173 5.90 -4.38 33.69
C THR A 173 4.80 -5.39 33.37
N SER A 174 3.53 -4.96 33.42
CA SER A 174 2.42 -5.78 32.96
C SER A 174 2.17 -5.55 31.46
N LEU A 175 1.92 -6.64 30.72
CA LEU A 175 1.53 -6.63 29.31
C LEU A 175 0.21 -7.39 29.18
N ALA A 176 -0.82 -6.73 28.67
CA ALA A 176 -2.09 -7.35 28.34
C ALA A 176 -2.28 -7.33 26.82
N THR A 177 -2.54 -8.49 26.20
CA THR A 177 -2.71 -8.60 24.75
C THR A 177 -4.09 -9.16 24.43
N VAL A 178 -4.77 -8.55 23.46
CA VAL A 178 -6.08 -8.97 22.96
C VAL A 178 -5.98 -9.19 21.46
N ARG A 179 -6.56 -10.29 20.98
CA ARG A 179 -6.68 -10.59 19.55
C ARG A 179 -8.13 -10.45 19.12
N VAL A 180 -8.34 -9.76 18.01
CA VAL A 180 -9.64 -9.45 17.44
C VAL A 180 -9.63 -9.90 15.99
N SER A 181 -10.28 -11.03 15.68
CA SER A 181 -10.28 -11.56 14.31
C SER A 181 -11.19 -10.80 13.35
N ASN A 182 -12.19 -10.08 13.85
CA ASN A 182 -13.10 -9.32 13.00
C ASN A 182 -12.43 -8.02 12.51
N HIS A 183 -12.13 -7.94 11.21
CA HIS A 183 -11.50 -6.78 10.57
C HIS A 183 -12.31 -5.48 10.71
N THR A 184 -13.63 -5.57 10.86
CA THR A 184 -14.53 -4.41 11.04
C THR A 184 -14.63 -3.91 12.49
N HIS A 185 -13.98 -4.60 13.43
CA HIS A 185 -13.96 -4.15 14.81
C HIS A 185 -13.19 -2.84 14.95
N ASN A 186 -13.75 -1.90 15.70
CA ASN A 186 -13.28 -0.51 15.72
C ASN A 186 -13.12 0.07 17.12
N SER A 187 -13.32 -0.72 18.18
CA SER A 187 -13.20 -0.23 19.56
C SER A 187 -12.78 -1.31 20.54
N HIS A 188 -11.97 -0.97 21.53
CA HIS A 188 -11.60 -1.87 22.62
C HIS A 188 -11.54 -1.13 23.94
N VAL A 189 -11.99 -1.76 25.03
CA VAL A 189 -11.93 -1.18 26.38
C VAL A 189 -11.00 -2.01 27.25
N PHE A 190 -9.91 -1.39 27.69
CA PHE A 190 -9.02 -1.94 28.69
C PHE A 190 -9.57 -1.66 30.08
N GLY A 191 -9.73 -2.71 30.88
CA GLY A 191 -10.21 -2.62 32.27
C GLY A 191 -9.17 -3.06 33.29
N ASN A 192 -9.54 -2.93 34.57
CA ASN A 192 -8.73 -3.37 35.72
C ASN A 192 -7.34 -2.71 35.81
N LEU A 193 -7.19 -1.52 35.25
CA LEU A 193 -5.92 -0.79 35.23
C LEU A 193 -5.59 -0.18 36.59
N GLN A 194 -4.32 0.17 36.76
CA GLN A 194 -3.83 0.93 37.91
C GLN A 194 -4.17 2.42 37.71
N PRO A 195 -4.70 3.10 38.74
CA PRO A 195 -4.89 4.56 38.72
C PRO A 195 -3.59 5.33 38.55
N ASP A 196 -3.68 6.53 37.98
CA ASP A 196 -2.55 7.47 37.82
C ASP A 196 -1.31 6.84 37.16
N THR A 197 -1.54 5.95 36.21
CA THR A 197 -0.49 5.11 35.62
C THR A 197 -0.44 5.33 34.12
N ARG A 198 0.77 5.53 33.60
CA ARG A 198 1.01 5.63 32.15
C ARG A 198 1.07 4.23 31.54
N TYR A 199 0.40 4.09 30.40
CA TYR A 199 0.42 2.90 29.59
C TYR A 199 0.86 3.24 28.18
N GLU A 200 1.56 2.31 27.54
CA GLU A 200 1.86 2.27 26.11
C GLU A 200 0.94 1.24 25.47
N ILE A 201 0.26 1.61 24.38
CA ILE A 201 -0.62 0.75 23.61
C ILE A 201 0.04 0.53 22.25
N TYR A 202 0.18 -0.72 21.87
CA TYR A 202 0.69 -1.16 20.58
C TYR A 202 -0.42 -1.88 19.82
N MET A 203 -0.52 -1.63 18.52
CA MET A 203 -1.42 -2.35 17.64
C MET A 203 -0.65 -2.94 16.45
N CYS A 204 -0.86 -4.24 16.24
CA CYS A 204 -0.46 -4.97 15.05
C CYS A 204 -1.72 -5.43 14.31
N LEU A 205 -1.60 -5.69 13.01
CA LEU A 205 -2.66 -6.30 12.22
C LEU A 205 -2.28 -7.76 11.94
N THR A 206 -3.28 -8.63 11.87
CA THR A 206 -3.07 -10.03 11.51
C THR A 206 -3.46 -10.27 10.07
N ASN A 207 -2.76 -11.19 9.42
CA ASN A 207 -3.13 -11.72 8.12
C ASN A 207 -3.46 -13.22 8.30
N GLU A 208 -4.66 -13.62 7.90
CA GLU A 208 -5.18 -14.98 8.11
C GLU A 208 -4.30 -16.07 7.47
N LEU A 209 -3.55 -15.76 6.41
CA LEU A 209 -2.73 -16.76 5.69
C LEU A 209 -1.36 -17.02 6.30
N ARG A 210 -0.80 -16.09 7.08
CA ARG A 210 0.56 -16.23 7.62
C ARG A 210 0.60 -16.82 9.03
N GLY A 211 -0.52 -16.80 9.76
CA GLY A 211 -0.53 -17.13 11.19
C GLY A 211 0.41 -16.24 12.03
N SER A 212 0.94 -15.17 11.45
CA SER A 212 1.90 -14.24 12.05
C SER A 212 1.29 -12.85 12.18
N GLU A 213 1.68 -12.14 13.23
CA GLU A 213 1.35 -10.74 13.44
C GLU A 213 2.27 -9.88 12.56
N SER A 214 1.76 -8.77 12.04
CA SER A 214 2.61 -7.75 11.43
C SER A 214 3.62 -7.20 12.48
N PRO A 215 4.69 -6.51 12.07
CA PRO A 215 5.39 -5.61 13.00
C PRO A 215 4.40 -4.65 13.67
N VAL A 216 4.79 -4.04 14.78
CA VAL A 216 3.97 -2.99 15.40
C VAL A 216 3.75 -1.89 14.39
N ILE A 217 2.49 -1.65 14.04
CA ILE A 217 2.11 -0.66 13.02
C ILE A 217 1.74 0.67 13.68
N PHE A 218 1.41 0.64 14.98
CA PHE A 218 0.99 1.82 15.71
C PHE A 218 1.34 1.73 17.20
N ASP A 219 1.86 2.82 17.76
CA ASP A 219 2.15 2.98 19.18
C ASP A 219 1.68 4.35 19.72
N VAL A 220 1.11 4.34 20.92
CA VAL A 220 0.61 5.54 21.61
C VAL A 220 0.68 5.36 23.12
N SER A 221 0.63 6.47 23.86
CA SER A 221 0.60 6.41 25.32
C SER A 221 -0.60 7.14 25.92
N ALA A 222 -1.12 6.60 27.01
CA ALA A 222 -2.26 7.15 27.75
C ALA A 222 -2.05 7.04 29.26
N VAL A 223 -2.77 7.84 30.04
CA VAL A 223 -2.70 7.84 31.50
C VAL A 223 -4.09 7.66 32.08
N THR A 224 -4.24 6.73 33.02
CA THR A 224 -5.49 6.55 33.77
C THR A 224 -5.70 7.69 34.77
N LEU A 225 -6.95 8.00 35.12
CA LEU A 225 -7.21 9.05 36.12
C LEU A 225 -6.68 8.65 37.51
N ARG A 226 -6.47 9.65 38.36
CA ARG A 226 -6.32 9.43 39.81
C ARG A 226 -7.63 8.91 40.41
N ARG A 227 -7.54 8.13 41.50
CA ARG A 227 -8.73 7.65 42.24
C ARG A 227 -9.55 8.85 42.71
N GLY A 228 -10.87 8.75 42.54
CA GLY A 228 -11.80 9.81 42.95
C GLY A 228 -11.95 10.96 41.95
N CYS A 229 -11.12 11.04 40.91
CA CYS A 229 -11.37 11.96 39.80
C CYS A 229 -12.48 11.43 38.90
N LEU A 230 -13.47 12.27 38.60
CA LEU A 230 -14.45 12.06 37.55
C LEU A 230 -14.03 12.85 36.31
N LEU A 231 -14.45 12.39 35.13
CA LEU A 231 -14.34 13.16 33.90
C LEU A 231 -15.36 14.30 33.97
N ASP A 232 -14.90 15.55 34.00
CA ASP A 232 -15.72 16.68 33.58
C ASP A 232 -15.60 16.77 32.05
N CYS A 233 -16.74 16.85 31.38
CA CYS A 233 -16.93 16.67 29.93
C CYS A 233 -16.41 17.83 29.05
N GLU A 234 -15.37 18.55 29.46
CA GLU A 234 -14.73 19.55 28.58
C GLU A 234 -13.73 18.87 27.65
N ASP A 235 -14.19 18.57 26.44
CA ASP A 235 -13.40 18.03 25.33
C ASP A 235 -12.19 18.94 25.01
N ALA A 236 -10.98 18.39 25.08
CA ALA A 236 -9.80 19.01 24.50
C ALA A 236 -9.00 17.96 23.74
N VAL A 237 -9.23 17.91 22.43
CA VAL A 237 -8.41 17.15 21.48
C VAL A 237 -7.21 18.04 21.13
N TYR A 238 -5.99 17.57 21.37
CA TYR A 238 -4.79 18.22 20.83
C TYR A 238 -4.21 17.34 19.73
N GLU A 239 -4.25 17.84 18.51
CA GLU A 239 -3.52 17.29 17.36
C GLU A 239 -2.07 17.79 17.42
N THR A 240 -1.11 16.86 17.35
CA THR A 240 0.23 17.17 16.85
C THR A 240 0.39 16.51 15.49
N LEU A 241 1.34 16.98 14.69
CA LEU A 241 1.53 16.59 13.28
C LEU A 241 1.81 15.08 13.04
N GLU A 242 1.92 14.27 14.10
CA GLU A 242 2.16 12.82 14.00
C GLU A 242 1.23 11.96 14.89
N TYR A 243 0.45 12.52 15.84
CA TYR A 243 -0.41 11.75 16.75
C TYR A 243 -1.61 12.58 17.28
N VAL A 244 -2.74 11.91 17.58
CA VAL A 244 -3.86 12.50 18.34
C VAL A 244 -3.68 12.16 19.82
N LEU A 245 -3.36 13.17 20.63
CA LEU A 245 -3.26 13.06 22.09
C LEU A 245 -4.51 13.70 22.72
N VAL A 246 -5.46 12.88 23.16
CA VAL A 246 -6.62 13.37 23.93
C VAL A 246 -6.19 13.52 25.39
N LEU A 247 -5.84 14.76 25.77
CA LEU A 247 -5.55 15.12 27.15
C LEU A 247 -6.80 15.74 27.77
N TYR A 248 -7.37 15.07 28.77
CA TYR A 248 -8.45 15.65 29.56
C TYR A 248 -7.92 16.78 30.44
N LYS A 249 -8.58 17.95 30.38
CA LYS A 249 -8.33 19.03 31.32
C LYS A 249 -8.94 18.64 32.67
N HIS A 250 -8.10 18.23 33.62
CA HIS A 250 -8.53 18.04 35.00
C HIS A 250 -8.96 19.38 35.60
N ARG A 251 -10.27 19.59 35.79
CA ARG A 251 -10.74 20.59 36.76
C ARG A 251 -10.88 19.88 38.11
N ILE A 252 -9.84 20.00 38.93
CA ILE A 252 -9.90 19.56 40.33
C ILE A 252 -10.93 20.48 41.00
N LYS A 253 -12.07 19.95 41.44
CA LYS A 253 -12.89 20.65 42.43
C LYS A 253 -12.05 20.73 43.70
N GLU A 254 -11.67 21.94 44.05
CA GLU A 254 -10.77 22.39 45.14
C GLU A 254 -9.33 22.67 44.69
N GLY A 255 -9.03 23.98 44.63
CA GLY A 255 -7.99 24.57 43.80
C GLY A 255 -6.57 24.16 44.14
N HIS A 256 -5.86 23.66 43.13
CA HIS A 256 -4.43 23.81 42.94
C HIS A 256 -4.09 23.68 41.45
N GLU A 257 -3.07 24.44 41.04
CA GLU A 257 -2.67 24.78 39.68
C GLU A 257 -2.24 23.55 38.84
N VAL A 258 -2.66 23.49 37.57
CA VAL A 258 -2.32 22.41 36.63
C VAL A 258 -0.95 22.68 36.00
N THR A 259 0.05 21.88 36.34
CA THR A 259 1.38 21.96 35.71
C THR A 259 1.38 21.22 34.37
N ARG A 260 1.47 21.97 33.27
CA ARG A 260 1.63 21.46 31.90
C ARG A 260 3.06 20.93 31.72
N ARG A 261 3.24 19.67 31.29
CA ARG A 261 4.52 19.18 30.76
C ARG A 261 4.32 18.55 29.40
N VAL A 262 4.81 19.24 28.37
CA VAL A 262 4.97 18.72 27.01
C VAL A 262 6.32 17.99 26.99
N ALA A 263 6.33 16.71 26.62
CA ALA A 263 7.56 15.99 26.38
C ALA A 263 8.10 16.42 25.00
N HIS A 264 9.18 17.21 24.99
CA HIS A 264 9.98 17.42 23.78
C HIS A 264 11.01 16.31 23.66
N GLN A 265 11.16 15.75 22.46
CA GLN A 265 12.25 14.83 22.13
C GLN A 265 13.60 15.56 22.28
N PRO A 266 14.65 14.94 22.84
CA PRO A 266 15.97 15.56 22.92
C PRO A 266 16.56 15.72 21.51
N PRO A 267 17.33 16.79 21.24
CA PRO A 267 17.93 16.99 19.91
C PRO A 267 18.91 15.85 19.58
N PRO A 268 19.05 15.49 18.30
CA PRO A 268 19.97 14.43 17.88
C PRO A 268 21.40 14.78 18.30
N ALA A 269 22.10 13.79 18.87
CA ALA A 269 23.49 13.92 19.26
C ALA A 269 24.31 14.36 18.04
N GLN A 270 24.97 15.52 18.15
CA GLN A 270 25.97 15.92 17.16
C GLN A 270 27.08 14.87 17.18
N GLN A 271 27.23 14.15 16.06
CA GLN A 271 28.42 13.36 15.81
C GLN A 271 29.61 14.32 15.76
N GLY A 272 30.45 14.26 16.79
CA GLY A 272 31.74 14.92 16.79
C GLY A 272 32.56 14.38 15.62
N VAL A 273 32.86 15.26 14.66
CA VAL A 273 33.92 15.04 13.69
C VAL A 273 35.24 15.12 14.47
N GLY A 274 35.82 13.95 14.76
CA GLY A 274 37.19 13.86 15.25
C GLY A 274 38.15 14.17 14.11
N SER A 275 38.88 15.27 14.26
CA SER A 275 40.14 15.58 13.57
C SER A 275 41.26 14.66 14.03
#